data_AF-A0A7K1YWJ1-F1
#
_entry.id   AF-A0A7K1YWJ1-F1
#
_cell.length_a   1.000
_cell.length_b   1.000
_cell.length_c   1.000
_cell.angle_alpha   90.00
_cell.angle_beta   90.00
_cell.angle_gamma   90.00
#
_symmetry.space_group_name_H-M   'P 1'
#
loop_
_entity.id
_entity.type
_entity.pdbx_description
1 polymer ?
#
loop_
_entity_poly.entity_id
_entity_poly.type
_entity_poly.pdbx_seq_one_letter_code
_entity_poly.pdbx_strand_id
1 'polypeptide(L)'
;MLVFPTVVLVPVIIVRAAGLDAQYLSWSIFAALLVCGLMTLIQSFRTGFIGAGHVLISTSAATSIAVCILALSAGGIALMMNLVIVSALFQLLLSSKLSWLRRVITPVVSGMVLML
;
A
#
# COMPACT_ATOMS: atom_id res chain seq x y z
N MET A 1 8.43 2.64 17.48
CA MET A 1 7.25 3.53 17.66
C MET A 1 7.00 4.48 16.49
N LEU A 2 7.98 4.78 15.62
CA LEU A 2 7.83 5.78 14.55
C LEU A 2 6.86 5.39 13.41
N VAL A 3 6.63 4.10 13.20
CA VAL A 3 5.90 3.55 12.04
C VAL A 3 4.40 3.44 12.30
N PHE A 4 4.03 3.29 13.58
CA PHE A 4 2.65 3.08 14.01
C PHE A 4 1.70 4.21 13.54
N PRO A 5 2.06 5.51 13.65
CA PRO A 5 1.22 6.58 13.16
C PRO A 5 0.93 6.44 11.67
N THR A 6 1.93 6.14 10.85
CA THR A 6 1.79 6.05 9.39
C THR A 6 0.89 4.89 8.97
N VAL A 7 1.00 3.74 9.64
CA VAL A 7 0.16 2.56 9.35
C VAL A 7 -1.30 2.78 9.72
N VAL A 8 -1.57 3.53 10.80
CA VAL A 8 -2.93 3.83 11.25
C VAL A 8 -3.54 5.00 10.47
N LEU A 9 -2.74 6.00 10.08
CA LEU A 9 -3.23 7.21 9.42
C LEU A 9 -3.91 6.93 8.08
N VAL A 10 -3.32 6.08 7.24
CA VAL A 10 -3.86 5.76 5.90
C VAL A 10 -5.28 5.17 5.95
N PRO A 11 -5.55 4.07 6.68
CA PRO A 11 -6.90 3.52 6.77
C PRO A 11 -7.87 4.49 7.47
N VAL A 12 -7.41 5.26 8.47
CA VAL A 12 -8.25 6.28 9.11
C VAL A 12 -8.72 7.32 8.09
N ILE A 13 -7.82 7.87 7.27
CA ILE A 13 -8.18 8.88 6.27
C ILE A 13 -9.18 8.31 5.26
N ILE A 14 -8.94 7.10 4.74
CA ILE A 14 -9.80 6.47 3.74
C ILE A 14 -11.20 6.19 4.32
N VAL A 15 -11.28 5.57 5.50
CA VAL A 15 -12.55 5.21 6.16
C VAL A 15 -13.34 6.47 6.57
N ARG A 16 -12.66 7.53 7.01
CA ARG A 16 -13.30 8.80 7.36
C ARG A 16 -13.79 9.55 6.12
N ALA A 17 -13.01 9.55 5.04
CA ALA A 17 -13.45 10.11 3.75
C ALA A 17 -14.64 9.34 3.17
N ALA A 18 -14.77 8.05 3.50
CA ALA A 18 -15.87 7.18 3.10
C ALA A 18 -17.16 7.35 3.93
N GLY A 19 -17.10 8.02 5.09
CA GLY A 19 -18.23 8.10 6.02
C GLY A 19 -18.62 6.76 6.66
N LEU A 20 -17.69 5.80 6.75
CA LEU A 20 -17.97 4.47 7.29
C LEU A 20 -17.92 4.44 8.83
N ASP A 21 -18.60 3.45 9.39
CA ASP A 21 -18.82 3.34 10.83
C ASP A 21 -17.53 3.09 11.65
N ALA A 22 -17.55 3.48 12.94
CA ALA A 22 -16.41 3.35 13.86
C ALA A 22 -15.98 1.89 14.10
N GLN A 23 -16.92 0.95 13.99
CA GLN A 23 -16.61 -0.47 14.06
C GLN A 23 -15.77 -0.94 12.85
N TYR A 24 -16.11 -0.47 11.64
CA TYR A 24 -15.33 -0.74 10.43
C TYR A 24 -13.94 -0.09 10.47
N LEU A 25 -13.84 1.10 11.07
CA LEU A 25 -12.56 1.77 11.28
C LEU A 25 -11.61 0.92 12.14
N SER A 26 -12.10 0.45 13.29
CA SER A 26 -11.31 -0.37 14.22
C SER A 26 -10.86 -1.67 13.58
N TRP A 27 -11.76 -2.33 12.85
CA TRP A 27 -11.44 -3.53 12.09
C TRP A 27 -10.38 -3.27 11.00
N SER A 28 -10.51 -2.18 10.25
CA SER A 28 -9.56 -1.82 9.18
C SER A 28 -8.17 -1.51 9.72
N ILE A 29 -8.07 -0.83 10.87
CA ILE A 29 -6.79 -0.56 11.55
C ILE A 29 -6.14 -1.88 11.99
N PHE A 30 -6.90 -2.77 12.60
CA PHE A 30 -6.41 -4.08 13.02
C PHE A 30 -5.90 -4.91 11.83
N ALA A 31 -6.68 -4.97 10.74
CA ALA A 31 -6.28 -5.65 9.52
C ALA A 31 -5.01 -5.04 8.91
N ALA A 32 -4.91 -3.71 8.84
CA ALA A 32 -3.73 -3.03 8.32
C ALA A 32 -2.47 -3.33 9.14
N LEU A 33 -2.57 -3.35 10.48
CA LEU A 33 -1.46 -3.69 11.37
C LEU A 33 -1.02 -5.16 11.20
N LEU A 34 -1.97 -6.09 11.10
CA LEU A 34 -1.67 -7.50 10.84
C LEU A 34 -0.97 -7.70 9.51
N VAL A 35 -1.51 -7.11 8.43
CA VAL A 35 -0.92 -7.24 7.09
C VAL A 35 0.47 -6.60 7.03
N CYS A 36 0.64 -5.42 7.61
CA CYS A 36 1.94 -4.75 7.73
C CYS A 36 2.97 -5.63 8.48
N GLY A 37 2.58 -6.23 9.60
CA GLY A 37 3.42 -7.14 10.38
C GLY A 37 3.80 -8.39 9.59
N LEU A 38 2.82 -9.07 9.00
CA LEU A 38 3.04 -10.26 8.16
C LEU A 38 3.95 -9.95 6.98
N MET A 39 3.73 -8.84 6.29
CA MET A 39 4.53 -8.50 5.12
C MET A 39 5.96 -8.12 5.49
N THR A 40 6.15 -7.49 6.65
CA THR A 40 7.49 -7.22 7.20
C THR A 40 8.21 -8.52 7.58
N LEU A 41 7.50 -9.51 8.15
CA LEU A 41 8.06 -10.83 8.41
C LEU A 41 8.46 -11.53 7.10
N ILE A 42 7.57 -11.54 6.11
CA ILE A 42 7.85 -12.14 4.79
C ILE A 42 9.06 -11.47 4.12
N GLN A 43 9.21 -10.15 4.22
CA GLN A 43 10.38 -9.46 3.66
C GLN A 43 11.68 -9.76 4.42
N SER A 44 11.58 -10.00 5.73
CA SER A 44 12.71 -10.38 6.59
C SER A 44 13.25 -11.77 6.27
N PHE A 45 12.39 -12.71 5.87
CA PHE A 45 12.82 -14.05 5.45
C PHE A 45 13.20 -14.05 3.97
N ARG A 46 14.41 -14.53 3.65
CA ARG A 46 14.83 -14.72 2.25
C ARG A 46 14.64 -16.18 1.84
N THR A 47 13.49 -16.49 1.24
CA THR A 47 13.22 -17.82 0.69
C THR A 47 13.11 -17.72 -0.83
N GLY A 48 14.24 -17.89 -1.53
CA GLY A 48 14.30 -17.87 -3.00
C GLY A 48 14.06 -16.49 -3.62
N PHE A 49 13.11 -16.39 -4.56
CA PHE A 49 12.72 -15.15 -5.26
C PHE A 49 11.82 -14.21 -4.43
N ILE A 50 11.42 -14.61 -3.22
CA ILE A 50 10.48 -13.87 -2.37
C ILE A 50 11.21 -13.39 -1.10
N GLY A 51 11.05 -12.10 -0.80
CA GLY A 51 11.65 -11.44 0.35
C GLY A 51 13.04 -10.86 0.06
N ALA A 52 13.32 -9.69 0.64
CA ALA A 52 14.60 -8.99 0.45
C ALA A 52 15.73 -9.58 1.31
N GLY A 53 15.39 -10.34 2.36
CA GLY A 53 16.35 -10.83 3.36
C GLY A 53 16.81 -9.76 4.35
N HIS A 54 16.09 -8.64 4.41
CA HIS A 54 16.34 -7.53 5.31
C HIS A 54 15.04 -7.14 6.00
N VAL A 55 15.16 -6.55 7.19
CA VAL A 55 14.02 -6.01 7.94
C VAL A 55 13.56 -4.72 7.25
N LEU A 56 12.78 -4.88 6.19
CA LEU A 56 12.11 -3.79 5.49
C LEU A 56 10.70 -3.63 6.04
N ILE A 57 10.50 -2.51 6.73
CA ILE A 57 9.23 -2.17 7.34
C ILE A 57 8.22 -1.87 6.23
N SER A 58 7.18 -2.69 6.14
CA SER A 58 6.17 -2.60 5.08
C SER A 58 5.04 -1.66 5.51
N THR A 59 5.05 -0.41 5.06
CA THR A 59 3.93 0.52 5.32
C THR A 59 3.05 0.70 4.10
N SER A 60 1.81 1.10 4.34
CA SER A 60 0.92 1.57 3.28
C SER A 60 1.44 2.89 2.71
N ALA A 61 1.45 3.01 1.38
CA ALA A 61 1.90 4.23 0.70
C ALA A 61 0.84 5.34 0.81
N ALA A 62 1.23 6.52 1.30
CA ALA A 62 0.32 7.67 1.39
C ALA A 62 -0.21 8.12 0.02
N THR A 63 0.53 7.86 -1.06
CA THR A 63 0.11 8.14 -2.44
C THR A 63 -1.14 7.35 -2.88
N SER A 64 -1.47 6.25 -2.19
CA SER A 64 -2.67 5.47 -2.48
C SER A 64 -3.97 6.13 -2.00
N ILE A 65 -3.89 7.09 -1.07
CA ILE A 65 -5.08 7.70 -0.43
C ILE A 65 -5.99 8.33 -1.48
N ALA A 66 -5.45 9.19 -2.36
CA ALA A 66 -6.23 9.88 -3.37
C ALA A 66 -6.94 8.91 -4.33
N VAL A 67 -6.23 7.88 -4.80
CA VAL A 67 -6.77 6.86 -5.71
C VAL A 67 -7.86 6.02 -5.03
N CYS A 68 -7.64 5.64 -3.77
CA CYS A 68 -8.64 4.88 -2.99
C CYS A 68 -9.93 5.70 -2.79
N ILE A 69 -9.84 6.99 -2.46
CA ILE A 69 -11.00 7.87 -2.31
C ILE A 69 -11.77 8.01 -3.63
N LEU A 70 -11.06 8.17 -4.75
CA LEU A 70 -11.67 8.23 -6.08
C LEU A 70 -12.37 6.93 -6.48
N ALA A 71 -11.75 5.77 -6.22
CA ALA A 71 -12.38 4.48 -6.46
C ALA A 71 -13.64 4.30 -5.61
N LEU A 72 -13.60 4.80 -4.37
CA LEU A 72 -14.72 4.72 -3.45
C LEU A 72 -15.90 5.60 -3.88
N SER A 73 -15.63 6.82 -4.37
CA SER A 73 -16.68 7.69 -4.88
C SER A 73 -17.29 7.17 -6.19
N ALA A 74 -16.51 6.46 -7.01
CA ALA A 74 -16.97 5.90 -8.27
C ALA A 74 -17.82 4.63 -8.12
N GLY A 75 -17.52 3.75 -7.15
CA GLY A 75 -18.22 2.45 -7.04
C GLY A 75 -18.15 1.78 -5.68
N GLY A 76 -17.85 2.54 -4.63
CA GLY A 76 -17.86 2.05 -3.25
C GLY A 76 -16.72 1.11 -2.89
N ILE A 77 -16.86 0.43 -1.75
CA ILE A 77 -15.82 -0.41 -1.13
C ILE A 77 -15.47 -1.63 -1.99
N ALA A 78 -16.48 -2.27 -2.59
CA ALA A 78 -16.26 -3.46 -3.41
C ALA A 78 -15.39 -3.15 -4.65
N LEU A 79 -15.61 -2.01 -5.29
CA LEU A 79 -14.80 -1.55 -6.41
C LEU A 79 -13.36 -1.29 -5.95
N MET A 80 -13.18 -0.55 -4.85
CA MET A 80 -11.85 -0.29 -4.28
C MET A 80 -11.07 -1.59 -4.02
N MET A 81 -11.68 -2.59 -3.37
CA MET A 81 -11.02 -3.86 -3.06
C MET A 81 -10.56 -4.59 -4.32
N ASN A 82 -11.40 -4.64 -5.36
CA ASN A 82 -11.06 -5.26 -6.63
C ASN A 82 -9.91 -4.54 -7.35
N LEU A 83 -9.94 -3.22 -7.40
CA LEU A 83 -8.85 -2.42 -7.98
C LEU A 83 -7.53 -2.61 -7.23
N VAL A 84 -7.56 -2.70 -5.90
CA VAL A 84 -6.36 -2.96 -5.09
C VAL A 84 -5.79 -4.34 -5.42
N ILE A 85 -6.62 -5.38 -5.53
CA ILE A 85 -6.17 -6.74 -5.89
C ILE A 85 -5.57 -6.75 -7.30
N VAL A 86 -6.23 -6.15 -8.28
CA VAL A 86 -5.74 -6.06 -9.67
C VAL A 86 -4.42 -5.27 -9.73
N SER A 87 -4.32 -4.16 -9.00
CA SER A 87 -3.11 -3.35 -8.90
C SER A 87 -1.96 -4.14 -8.26
N ALA A 88 -2.23 -4.92 -7.21
CA ALA A 88 -1.22 -5.75 -6.56
C ALA A 88 -0.69 -6.84 -7.52
N LEU A 89 -1.57 -7.51 -8.27
CA LEU A 89 -1.16 -8.49 -9.28
C LEU A 89 -0.30 -7.84 -10.39
N PHE A 90 -0.70 -6.64 -10.83
CA PHE A 90 0.06 -5.89 -11.82
C PHE A 90 1.46 -5.50 -11.29
N GLN A 91 1.56 -5.05 -10.03
CA GLN A 91 2.83 -4.74 -9.38
C GLN A 91 3.74 -5.97 -9.25
N LEU A 92 3.18 -7.14 -8.91
CA LEU A 92 3.95 -8.40 -8.87
C LEU A 92 4.49 -8.77 -10.25
N LEU A 93 3.70 -8.58 -11.31
CA LEU A 93 4.13 -8.81 -12.69
C LEU A 93 5.27 -7.85 -13.09
N LEU A 94 5.14 -6.56 -12.77
CA LEU A 94 6.14 -5.54 -13.06
C LEU A 94 7.43 -5.71 -12.25
N SER A 95 7.35 -6.25 -11.04
CA SER A 95 8.50 -6.48 -10.16
C SER A 95 9.60 -7.31 -10.86
N SER A 96 9.21 -8.30 -11.67
CA SER A 96 10.15 -9.11 -12.47
C SER A 96 10.93 -8.29 -13.53
N LYS A 97 10.35 -7.17 -14.01
CA LYS A 97 10.91 -6.32 -15.07
C LYS A 97 11.56 -5.03 -14.54
N LEU A 98 11.78 -4.93 -13.22
CA LEU A 98 12.28 -3.73 -12.56
C LEU A 98 13.66 -3.28 -13.07
N SER A 99 14.49 -4.20 -13.56
CA SER A 99 15.80 -3.89 -14.16
C SER A 99 15.70 -3.00 -15.40
N TRP A 100 14.64 -3.15 -16.20
CA TRP A 100 14.36 -2.30 -17.36
C TRP A 100 13.71 -0.99 -16.94
N LEU A 101 12.77 -1.03 -16.00
CA LEU A 101 12.01 0.14 -15.55
C LEU A 101 12.88 1.20 -14.84
N ARG A 102 13.96 0.76 -14.17
CA ARG A 102 14.97 1.66 -13.57
C ARG A 102 15.69 2.58 -14.57
N ARG A 103 15.65 2.30 -15.87
CA ARG A 103 16.19 3.21 -16.90
C ARG A 103 15.26 4.38 -17.21
N VAL A 104 13.96 4.22 -16.98
CA VAL A 104 12.92 5.21 -17.27
C VAL A 104 12.57 6.02 -16.02
N ILE A 105 12.43 5.35 -14.88
CA ILE A 105 12.14 5.99 -13.59
C ILE A 105 13.46 6.43 -12.96
N THR A 106 13.99 7.55 -13.44
CA THR A 106 15.14 8.21 -12.82
C THR A 106 14.72 8.87 -11.50
N PRO A 107 15.64 9.06 -10.54
CA PRO A 107 15.31 9.69 -9.25
C PRO A 107 14.70 11.10 -9.41
N VAL A 108 15.05 11.82 -10.48
CA VAL A 108 14.46 13.14 -10.79
C VAL A 108 12.98 13.01 -11.15
N VAL A 109 12.61 12.07 -12.02
CA VAL A 109 11.21 11.86 -12.41
C VAL A 109 10.39 11.36 -11.22
N SER A 110 10.92 10.42 -10.45
CA SER A 110 10.23 9.94 -9.24
C SER A 110 10.04 11.04 -8.20
N GLY A 111 11.01 11.93 -8.03
CA GLY A 111 10.92 13.06 -7.09
C GLY A 111 9.85 14.07 -7.50
N MET A 112 9.78 14.40 -8.79
CA MET A 112 8.76 15.31 -9.31
C MET A 112 7.34 14.78 -9.13
N VAL A 113 7.12 13.48 -9.37
CA VAL A 113 5.80 12.85 -9.19
C VAL A 113 5.38 12.80 -7.72
N LEU A 114 6.33 12.71 -6.78
CA LEU A 114 6.03 12.72 -5.34
C LEU A 114 5.67 14.11 -4.80
N MET A 115 6.18 15.18 -5.42
CA MET A 115 5.87 16.55 -5.03
C MET A 115 4.53 17.05 -5.58
N LEU A 116 4.02 16.41 -6.63
CA LEU A 116 2.80 16.76 -7.34
C LEU A 116 1.57 16.07 -6.70
#